data_AF-A0A7C5I4N1-F1
#
_entry.id   AF-A0A7C5I4N1-F1
#
_cell.length_a   1.000
_cell.length_b   1.000
_cell.length_c   1.000
_cell.angle_alpha   90.00
_cell.angle_beta   90.00
_cell.angle_gamma   90.00
#
_symmetry.space_group_name_H-M   'P 1'
#
loop_
_entity.id
_entity.type
_entity.pdbx_description
1 polymer ?
#
loop_
_entity_poly.entity_id
_entity_poly.type
_entity_poly.pdbx_seq_one_letter_code
_entity_poly.pdbx_strand_id
1 'polypeptide(L)'
;MKDKRFIEESFPVKEISEISAKEKNIRHGHISTLHIWWARRPLASSRATSYAALIPATDDVEAWDKTRQFIMELSKWENSLNYGVIEKAKSDILEANGRKPLRVLDPFA
;
A
#
# COMPACT_ATOMS: atom_id res chain seq x y z
N MET A 1 9.29 24.09 -5.27
CA MET A 1 9.64 23.06 -4.26
C MET A 1 8.38 22.79 -3.45
N LYS A 2 8.11 21.51 -3.14
CA LYS A 2 6.94 20.92 -2.42
C LYS A 2 5.89 20.21 -3.29
N ASP A 3 6.31 19.25 -4.11
CA ASP A 3 5.43 18.11 -4.43
C ASP A 3 5.98 16.89 -3.68
N LYS A 4 5.82 16.91 -2.36
CA LYS A 4 6.26 15.81 -1.50
C LYS A 4 5.23 14.70 -1.53
N ARG A 5 5.69 13.46 -1.52
CA ARG A 5 4.84 12.28 -1.37
C ARG A 5 4.59 12.00 0.10
N PHE A 6 3.46 11.37 0.39
CA PHE A 6 3.08 11.05 1.78
C PHE A 6 4.18 10.24 2.48
N ILE A 7 4.79 9.27 1.78
CA ILE A 7 5.88 8.43 2.32
C ILE A 7 7.11 9.21 2.78
N GLU A 8 7.36 10.42 2.25
CA GLU A 8 8.50 11.26 2.65
C GLU A 8 8.26 11.98 3.98
N GLU A 9 7.00 12.14 4.38
CA GLU A 9 6.62 12.82 5.61
C GLU A 9 6.17 11.86 6.71
N SER A 10 5.41 10.82 6.33
CA SER A 10 4.85 9.87 7.27
C SER A 10 4.62 8.50 6.64
N PHE A 11 4.85 7.47 7.44
CA PHE A 11 4.51 6.10 7.10
C PHE A 11 4.27 5.30 8.38
N PRO A 12 3.14 4.59 8.54
CA PRO A 12 2.86 3.80 9.74
C PRO A 12 3.67 2.49 9.76
N VAL A 13 5.00 2.63 9.92
CA VAL A 13 5.97 1.53 9.84
C VAL A 13 5.64 0.41 10.83
N LYS A 14 5.29 0.77 12.07
CA LYS A 14 5.05 -0.20 13.15
C LYS A 14 3.89 -1.12 12.80
N GLU A 15 2.75 -0.55 12.48
CA GLU A 15 1.52 -1.29 12.20
C GLU A 15 1.63 -2.12 10.92
N ILE A 16 2.23 -1.55 9.86
CA ILE A 16 2.48 -2.28 8.62
C ILE A 16 3.45 -3.45 8.85
N SER A 17 4.47 -3.27 9.70
CA SER A 17 5.43 -4.32 10.03
C SER A 17 4.78 -5.46 10.80
N GLU A 18 3.91 -5.16 11.77
CA GLU A 18 3.14 -6.16 12.52
C GLU A 18 2.22 -6.96 11.59
N ILE A 19 1.49 -6.29 10.68
CA ILE A 19 0.63 -6.96 9.69
C ILE A 19 1.46 -7.82 8.73
N SER A 20 2.57 -7.29 8.23
CA SER A 20 3.50 -8.00 7.34
C SER A 20 4.12 -9.24 8.00
N ALA A 21 4.39 -9.18 9.31
CA ALA A 21 4.87 -10.33 10.07
C ALA A 21 3.77 -11.38 10.27
N LYS A 22 2.53 -10.96 10.49
CA LYS A 22 1.37 -11.88 10.57
C LYS A 22 1.10 -12.58 9.26
N GLU A 23 1.15 -11.87 8.13
CA GLU A 23 0.97 -12.42 6.78
C GLU A 23 1.92 -13.60 6.52
N LYS A 24 3.17 -13.49 6.96
CA LYS A 24 4.18 -14.55 6.84
C LYS A 24 3.79 -15.85 7.54
N ASN A 25 2.93 -15.80 8.54
CA ASN A 25 2.51 -16.95 9.34
C ASN A 25 1.17 -17.54 8.89
N ILE A 26 0.53 -16.97 7.87
CA ILE A 26 -0.68 -17.55 7.27
C ILE A 26 -0.27 -18.80 6.48
N ARG A 27 -0.70 -19.97 6.97
CA ARG A 27 -0.32 -21.29 6.43
C ARG A 27 -1.46 -22.07 5.80
N HIS A 28 -2.58 -21.43 5.51
CA HIS A 28 -3.72 -22.07 4.84
C HIS A 28 -4.18 -21.25 3.62
N GLY A 29 -4.62 -21.94 2.57
CA GLY A 29 -5.36 -21.35 1.46
C GLY A 29 -4.57 -20.50 0.47
N HIS A 30 -3.23 -20.54 0.49
CA HIS A 30 -2.40 -19.71 -0.40
C HIS A 30 -1.28 -20.53 -1.06
N ILE A 31 -0.90 -20.21 -2.30
CA ILE A 31 0.15 -20.94 -3.04
C ILE A 31 1.49 -20.94 -2.28
N SER A 32 1.75 -19.91 -1.46
CA SER A 32 2.93 -19.84 -0.60
C SER A 32 3.00 -20.91 0.49
N THR A 33 1.92 -21.67 0.73
CA THR A 33 1.92 -22.81 1.65
C THR A 33 2.52 -24.06 1.01
N LEU A 34 2.61 -24.11 -0.33
CA LEU A 34 3.24 -25.22 -1.05
C LEU A 34 4.76 -25.16 -0.95
N HIS A 35 5.32 -23.95 -1.00
CA HIS A 35 6.75 -23.71 -1.03
C HIS A 35 7.04 -22.28 -0.52
N ILE A 36 8.03 -22.14 0.36
CA ILE A 36 8.50 -20.84 0.83
C ILE A 36 9.70 -20.40 -0.03
N TRP A 37 9.51 -19.36 -0.83
CA TRP A 37 10.60 -18.75 -1.60
C TRP A 37 11.59 -18.01 -0.72
N TRP A 38 12.87 -18.12 -1.06
CA TRP A 38 13.92 -17.28 -0.47
C TRP A 38 13.62 -15.82 -0.81
N ALA A 39 13.40 -15.00 0.23
CA ALA A 39 12.90 -13.61 0.18
C ALA A 39 11.40 -13.41 -0.12
N ARG A 40 10.52 -13.80 0.82
CA ARG A 40 9.10 -13.41 0.79
C ARG A 40 8.92 -11.89 0.96
N ARG A 41 8.29 -11.24 -0.01
CA ARG A 41 7.83 -9.85 0.04
C ARG A 41 6.35 -9.81 0.45
N PRO A 42 6.02 -9.33 1.66
CA PRO A 42 4.63 -9.25 2.13
C PRO A 42 3.81 -8.29 1.27
N LEU A 43 2.61 -8.70 0.90
CA LEU A 43 1.66 -7.89 0.14
C LEU A 43 1.29 -6.62 0.90
N ALA A 44 1.14 -6.73 2.23
CA ALA A 44 0.84 -5.61 3.12
C ALA A 44 1.84 -4.45 2.95
N SER A 45 3.14 -4.76 3.04
CA SER A 45 4.22 -3.78 2.87
C SER A 45 4.27 -3.23 1.43
N SER A 46 4.12 -4.09 0.42
CA SER A 46 4.14 -3.65 -0.98
C SER A 46 3.02 -2.65 -1.28
N ARG A 47 1.77 -2.96 -0.88
CA ARG A 47 0.62 -2.09 -1.15
C ARG A 47 0.70 -0.76 -0.42
N ALA A 48 1.02 -0.80 0.87
CA ALA A 48 1.15 0.41 1.67
C ALA A 48 2.24 1.33 1.10
N THR A 49 3.39 0.77 0.73
CA THR A 49 4.51 1.52 0.15
C THR A 49 4.11 2.14 -1.20
N SER A 50 3.51 1.34 -2.09
CA SER A 50 3.07 1.85 -3.40
C SER A 50 2.06 2.99 -3.26
N TYR A 51 1.04 2.83 -2.41
CA TYR A 51 0.04 3.89 -2.20
C TYR A 51 0.70 5.15 -1.64
N ALA A 52 1.43 5.05 -0.52
CA ALA A 52 2.06 6.19 0.14
C ALA A 52 3.09 6.93 -0.74
N ALA A 53 3.72 6.24 -1.69
CA ALA A 53 4.65 6.84 -2.65
C ALA A 53 3.96 7.57 -3.80
N LEU A 54 2.69 7.26 -4.08
CA LEU A 54 1.96 7.80 -5.23
C LEU A 54 0.98 8.92 -4.85
N ILE A 55 0.63 9.04 -3.58
CA ILE A 55 -0.22 10.13 -3.08
C ILE A 55 0.61 11.33 -2.59
N PRO A 56 0.11 12.57 -2.76
CA PRO A 56 0.77 13.75 -2.22
C PRO A 56 0.65 13.80 -0.69
N ALA A 57 1.60 14.46 -0.05
CA ALA A 57 1.47 14.84 1.35
C ALA A 57 0.43 15.96 1.51
N THR A 58 -0.24 15.98 2.66
CA THR A 58 -1.23 17.02 3.02
C THR A 58 -0.76 17.75 4.26
N ASP A 59 -0.87 19.09 4.24
CA ASP A 59 -0.54 19.94 5.39
C ASP A 59 -1.68 19.95 6.45
N ASP A 60 -2.87 19.46 6.09
CA ASP A 60 -4.00 19.34 7.02
C ASP A 60 -3.87 18.10 7.92
N VAL A 61 -3.90 18.33 9.24
CA VAL A 61 -3.71 17.29 10.27
C VAL A 61 -4.82 16.24 10.21
N GLU A 62 -6.06 16.64 9.93
CA GLU A 62 -7.19 15.70 9.90
C GLU A 62 -7.14 14.80 8.66
N ALA A 63 -6.88 15.39 7.49
CA ALA A 63 -6.63 14.64 6.26
C ALA A 63 -5.41 13.72 6.38
N TRP A 64 -4.35 14.18 7.07
CA TRP A 64 -3.14 13.40 7.30
C TRP A 64 -3.43 12.13 8.11
N ASP A 65 -4.19 12.24 9.20
CA ASP A 65 -4.53 11.07 10.03
C ASP A 65 -5.47 10.11 9.29
N LYS A 66 -6.45 10.63 8.52
CA LYS A 66 -7.31 9.80 7.67
C LYS A 66 -6.52 9.00 6.65
N THR A 67 -5.55 9.62 5.98
CA THR A 67 -4.67 8.95 5.02
C THR A 67 -3.81 7.89 5.71
N ARG A 68 -3.26 8.21 6.88
CA ARG A 68 -2.48 7.25 7.69
C ARG A 68 -3.31 6.03 8.08
N GLN A 69 -4.53 6.24 8.58
CA GLN A 69 -5.46 5.17 8.93
C GLN A 69 -5.86 4.33 7.71
N PHE A 70 -6.09 4.99 6.56
CA PHE A 70 -6.41 4.29 5.31
C PHE A 70 -5.24 3.43 4.82
N ILE A 71 -3.99 3.89 4.92
CA ILE A 71 -2.80 3.09 4.60
C ILE A 71 -2.75 1.82 5.47
N MET A 72 -3.04 1.96 6.77
CA MET A 72 -3.11 0.81 7.67
C MET A 72 -4.24 -0.16 7.24
N GLU A 73 -5.41 0.36 6.89
CA GLU A 73 -6.54 -0.44 6.40
C GLU A 73 -6.22 -1.18 5.10
N LEU A 74 -5.60 -0.49 4.13
CA LEU A 74 -5.18 -1.04 2.85
C LEU A 74 -4.12 -2.15 3.01
N SER A 75 -3.30 -2.06 4.06
CA SER A 75 -2.26 -3.05 4.34
C SER A 75 -2.79 -4.36 4.94
N LYS A 76 -4.01 -4.37 5.49
CA LYS A 76 -4.60 -5.56 6.13
C LYS A 76 -4.83 -6.68 5.12
N TRP A 77 -4.43 -7.90 5.49
CA TRP A 77 -4.59 -9.08 4.66
C TRP A 77 -6.07 -9.38 4.36
N GLU A 78 -6.95 -9.14 5.33
CA GLU A 78 -8.39 -9.33 5.24
C GLU A 78 -9.03 -8.47 4.15
N ASN A 79 -8.42 -7.31 3.85
CA ASN A 79 -8.88 -6.40 2.79
C ASN A 79 -8.30 -6.74 1.42
N SER A 80 -7.61 -7.88 1.28
CA SER A 80 -6.88 -8.18 0.05
C SER A 80 -7.74 -8.39 -1.20
N LEU A 81 -8.99 -8.81 -1.00
CA LEU A 81 -10.02 -8.97 -2.02
C LEU A 81 -11.16 -7.96 -1.86
N ASN A 82 -11.01 -6.97 -0.99
CA ASN A 82 -12.02 -5.94 -0.80
C ASN A 82 -11.94 -4.91 -1.93
N TYR A 83 -12.79 -5.11 -2.95
CA TYR A 83 -12.86 -4.23 -4.11
C TYR A 83 -13.13 -2.77 -3.75
N GLY A 84 -13.93 -2.49 -2.73
CA GLY A 84 -14.23 -1.11 -2.33
C GLY A 84 -12.98 -0.35 -1.87
N VAL A 85 -12.14 -0.99 -1.05
CA VAL A 85 -10.87 -0.41 -0.56
C VAL A 85 -9.88 -0.26 -1.70
N ILE A 86 -9.80 -1.24 -2.60
CA ILE A 86 -8.87 -1.24 -3.74
C ILE A 86 -9.26 -0.14 -4.76
N GLU A 87 -10.54 -0.03 -5.10
CA GLU A 87 -11.01 0.99 -6.05
C GLU A 87 -10.85 2.40 -5.50
N LYS A 88 -11.09 2.61 -4.19
CA LYS A 88 -10.75 3.88 -3.54
C LYS A 88 -9.27 4.20 -3.71
N ALA A 89 -8.38 3.26 -3.37
CA ALA A 89 -6.94 3.48 -3.49
C ALA A 89 -6.51 3.79 -4.94
N LYS A 90 -7.10 3.12 -5.94
CA LYS A 90 -6.87 3.41 -7.36
C LYS A 90 -7.37 4.79 -7.76
N SER A 91 -8.56 5.18 -7.30
CA SER A 91 -9.15 6.49 -7.58
C SER A 91 -8.27 7.61 -7.03
N ASP A 92 -7.84 7.50 -5.77
CA ASP A 92 -6.96 8.48 -5.13
C ASP A 92 -5.65 8.66 -5.91
N ILE A 93 -5.02 7.54 -6.32
CA ILE A 93 -3.78 7.56 -7.12
C ILE A 93 -4.02 8.19 -8.49
N LEU A 94 -5.15 7.86 -9.13
CA LEU A 94 -5.50 8.39 -10.44
C LEU A 94 -5.73 9.91 -10.37
N GLU A 95 -6.42 10.38 -9.34
CA GLU A 95 -6.63 11.81 -9.09
C GLU A 95 -5.32 12.53 -8.80
N ALA A 96 -4.47 11.96 -7.94
CA ALA A 96 -3.14 12.48 -7.65
C ALA A 96 -2.25 12.59 -8.91
N ASN A 97 -2.40 11.65 -9.85
CA ASN A 97 -1.67 11.66 -11.12
C ASN A 97 -2.39 12.46 -12.24
N GLY A 98 -3.28 13.39 -11.89
CA GLY A 98 -3.97 14.25 -12.85
C GLY A 98 -4.89 13.50 -13.82
N ARG A 99 -5.53 12.44 -13.34
CA ARG A 99 -6.40 11.51 -14.08
C ARG A 99 -5.73 10.80 -15.26
N LYS A 100 -4.40 10.69 -15.22
CA LYS A 100 -3.63 9.89 -16.18
C LYS A 100 -3.26 8.55 -15.56
N PRO A 101 -3.36 7.44 -16.30
CA PRO A 101 -2.85 6.17 -15.80
C PRO A 101 -1.33 6.25 -15.60
N LEU A 102 -0.85 5.56 -14.57
CA LEU A 102 0.58 5.45 -14.32
C LEU A 102 1.24 4.68 -15.46
N ARG A 103 2.35 5.23 -15.97
CA ARG A 103 3.18 4.52 -16.95
C ARG A 103 4.16 3.64 -16.18
N VAL A 104 3.95 2.35 -16.24
CA VAL A 104 4.87 1.35 -15.71
C VAL A 104 5.75 0.90 -16.88
N LEU A 105 7.06 1.13 -16.77
CA LEU A 105 8.01 0.56 -17.71
C LEU A 105 8.21 -0.90 -17.32
N ASP A 106 7.91 -1.82 -18.24
CA ASP A 106 8.22 -3.23 -18.06
C ASP A 106 9.63 -3.50 -18.62
N PRO A 107 10.63 -3.81 -17.77
CA PRO A 107 11.99 -4.09 -18.22
C PRO A 107 12.14 -5.48 -18.87
N PHE A 108 11.08 -6.29 -18.91
CA PHE A 108 11.06 -7.64 -19.49
C PHE A 108 10.14 -7.78 -20.72
N ALA A 109 9.63 -6.67 -21.25
CA ALA A 109 8.82 -6.63 -22.47
C ALA A 109 9.65 -6.72 -23.75
#